data_AF-A0A2X0V9C9-F1
#
_entry.id   AF-A0A2X0V9C9-F1
#
_cell.length_a   1.000
_cell.length_b   1.000
_cell.length_c   1.000
_cell.angle_alpha   90.00
_cell.angle_beta   90.00
_cell.angle_gamma   90.00
#
_symmetry.space_group_name_H-M   'P 1'
#
loop_
_entity.id
_entity.type
_entity.pdbx_description
1 polymer ?
#
loop_
_entity_poly.entity_id
_entity_poly.type
_entity_poly.pdbx_seq_one_letter_code
_entity_poly.pdbx_strand_id
1 'polypeptide(L)'
;MFWIKALLLSLVLSLPFSAYSACTVIEKGDKIPSLIAPKQCFELQGGQELNGTIRNHGTLILKGGRSATLKGSVINLTNARFIIRGEMMATRDASVSVKSGSVLEIHGTLVLREKASLNLSSSFFYNKGRFFVQNQSSINSMDASFVNSGTMAFENSRITFKNGSFDNKGTLDFKQATFDLISHGRYVNHGKFNIDTKSSFIAHDRSSFKSYRQVLLNGLMTFDDRSVFENSSLFDINRHGTLIFLNHASGLNKNDIDVEGNLSLISTDFVNKGNMHIKKGGRLELQNAAVCENMGTMREEGAIINDSKSSLVNKNIIYDAKNQRRYKE
;
A
#
# COMPACT_ATOMS: atom_id res chain seq x y z
N MET A 1 15.52 -15.40 36.12
CA MET A 1 15.03 -16.38 35.13
C MET A 1 14.23 -15.63 34.09
N PHE A 2 14.86 -15.19 32.98
CA PHE A 2 14.26 -14.68 31.72
C PHE A 2 15.32 -13.86 30.98
N TRP A 3 16.21 -14.50 30.21
CA TRP A 3 17.00 -13.85 29.15
C TRP A 3 17.42 -14.90 28.12
N ILE A 4 16.51 -15.29 27.22
CA ILE A 4 16.84 -15.90 25.92
C ILE A 4 15.82 -15.38 24.91
N LYS A 5 16.17 -14.32 24.17
CA LYS A 5 15.49 -13.90 22.93
C LYS A 5 16.36 -12.90 22.17
N ALA A 6 17.54 -13.34 21.72
CA ALA A 6 18.32 -12.62 20.71
C ALA A 6 19.43 -13.53 20.17
N LEU A 7 19.08 -14.51 19.33
CA LEU A 7 19.97 -15.02 18.26
C LEU A 7 19.20 -16.07 17.44
N LEU A 8 18.42 -15.63 16.47
CA LEU A 8 17.92 -16.47 15.38
C LEU A 8 17.55 -15.57 14.20
N LEU A 9 18.56 -14.82 13.74
CA LEU A 9 18.46 -13.95 12.57
C LEU A 9 19.79 -13.95 11.80
N SER A 10 20.26 -15.11 11.35
CA SER A 10 21.32 -15.18 10.32
C SER A 10 21.57 -16.59 9.74
N LEU A 11 20.56 -17.46 9.63
CA LEU A 11 20.76 -18.75 8.94
C LEU A 11 19.54 -19.15 8.12
N VAL A 12 19.32 -18.41 7.03
CA VAL A 12 18.44 -18.81 5.93
C VAL A 12 19.29 -18.75 4.66
N LEU A 13 19.69 -19.95 4.23
CA LEU A 13 19.88 -20.36 2.84
C LEU A 13 21.14 -19.87 2.08
N SER A 14 22.26 -20.54 2.34
CA SER A 14 23.08 -21.06 1.24
C SER A 14 22.67 -22.51 0.97
N LEU A 15 21.43 -22.73 0.52
CA LEU A 15 21.15 -23.98 -0.18
C LEU A 15 21.92 -23.92 -1.51
N PRO A 16 22.62 -24.98 -1.91
CA PRO A 16 23.23 -25.03 -3.22
C PRO A 16 22.13 -24.78 -4.26
N PHE A 17 22.40 -23.87 -5.19
CA PHE A 17 21.69 -23.76 -6.45
C PHE A 17 21.71 -25.15 -7.10
N SER A 18 20.73 -25.98 -6.74
CA SER A 18 20.47 -27.24 -7.40
C SER A 18 20.08 -26.85 -8.82
N ALA A 19 20.84 -27.39 -9.78
CA ALA A 19 20.72 -27.13 -11.20
C ALA A 19 19.26 -26.91 -11.62
N TYR A 20 18.89 -25.67 -11.89
CA TYR A 20 17.66 -25.39 -12.60
C TYR A 20 17.84 -26.03 -13.98
N SER A 21 17.01 -27.01 -14.31
CA SER A 21 16.83 -27.40 -15.69
C SER A 21 16.53 -26.13 -16.50
N ALA A 22 17.23 -25.96 -17.62
CA ALA A 22 16.94 -24.87 -18.53
C ALA A 22 15.44 -24.88 -18.84
N CYS A 23 14.80 -23.71 -18.74
CA CYS A 23 13.36 -23.62 -18.93
C CYS A 23 12.99 -24.06 -20.35
N THR A 24 11.94 -24.88 -20.46
CA THR A 24 11.39 -25.26 -21.76
C THR A 24 10.79 -24.03 -22.42
N VAL A 25 11.27 -23.72 -23.62
CA VAL A 25 10.84 -22.56 -24.39
C VAL A 25 9.44 -22.83 -24.96
N ILE A 26 8.55 -21.85 -24.84
CA ILE A 26 7.22 -21.85 -25.48
C ILE A 26 7.21 -20.71 -26.49
N GLU A 27 7.21 -21.05 -27.78
CA GLU A 27 7.17 -20.10 -28.86
C GLU A 27 5.75 -19.57 -29.10
N LYS A 28 5.61 -18.63 -30.03
CA LYS A 28 4.29 -18.11 -30.42
C LYS A 28 3.50 -19.20 -31.13
N GLY A 29 2.27 -19.45 -30.67
CA GLY A 29 1.37 -20.45 -31.26
C GLY A 29 1.46 -21.83 -30.61
N ASP A 30 2.52 -22.08 -29.83
CA ASP A 30 2.64 -23.30 -29.05
C ASP A 30 1.55 -23.40 -27.98
N LYS A 31 1.07 -24.61 -27.75
CA LYS A 31 0.10 -24.88 -26.69
C LYS A 31 0.80 -24.78 -25.33
N ILE A 32 0.38 -23.82 -24.53
CA ILE A 32 0.84 -23.71 -23.14
C ILE A 32 0.26 -24.87 -22.33
N PRO A 33 1.08 -25.60 -21.54
CA PRO A 33 0.59 -26.65 -20.67
C PRO A 33 -0.44 -26.11 -19.68
N SER A 34 -1.58 -26.80 -19.56
CA SER A 34 -2.59 -26.48 -18.54
C SER A 34 -2.14 -26.84 -17.12
N LEU A 35 -1.09 -27.68 -17.00
CA LEU A 35 -0.44 -28.04 -15.76
C LEU A 35 1.08 -27.89 -15.92
N ILE A 36 1.69 -27.11 -15.03
CA ILE A 36 3.14 -27.04 -14.85
C ILE A 36 3.44 -27.74 -13.52
N ALA A 37 4.02 -28.92 -13.57
CA ALA A 37 4.33 -29.74 -12.40
C ALA A 37 5.50 -29.17 -11.58
N PRO A 38 5.68 -29.61 -10.32
CA PRO A 38 6.84 -29.23 -9.53
C PRO A 38 8.16 -29.46 -10.27
N LYS A 39 9.11 -28.53 -10.09
CA LYS A 39 10.44 -28.52 -10.75
C LYS A 39 10.42 -28.33 -12.28
N GLN A 40 9.26 -28.25 -12.93
CA GLN A 40 9.20 -27.83 -14.32
C GLN A 40 9.38 -26.32 -14.43
N CYS A 41 10.05 -25.88 -15.51
CA CYS A 41 10.16 -24.48 -15.86
C CYS A 41 9.77 -24.27 -17.32
N PHE A 42 8.93 -23.26 -17.58
CA PHE A 42 8.57 -22.82 -18.93
C PHE A 42 8.85 -21.33 -19.12
N GLU A 43 9.38 -20.95 -20.27
CA GLU A 43 9.60 -19.56 -20.66
C GLU A 43 8.81 -19.18 -21.92
N LEU A 44 7.85 -18.27 -21.78
CA LEU A 44 7.06 -17.70 -22.87
C LEU A 44 7.92 -16.71 -23.67
N GLN A 45 8.04 -16.92 -24.98
CA GLN A 45 8.83 -16.08 -25.88
C GLN A 45 8.06 -14.89 -26.46
N GLY A 46 6.79 -14.68 -26.10
CA GLY A 46 5.97 -13.56 -26.54
C GLY A 46 4.98 -13.89 -27.65
N GLY A 47 3.95 -13.05 -27.76
CA GLY A 47 2.84 -13.21 -28.70
C GLY A 47 1.79 -14.24 -28.28
N GLN A 48 1.89 -14.81 -27.08
CA GLN A 48 0.91 -15.77 -26.57
C GLN A 48 -0.37 -15.06 -26.10
N GLU A 49 -1.52 -15.56 -26.56
CA GLU A 49 -2.80 -15.36 -25.91
C GLU A 49 -3.11 -16.60 -25.06
N LEU A 50 -3.08 -16.43 -23.75
CA LEU A 50 -3.44 -17.46 -22.82
C LEU A 50 -4.96 -17.43 -22.69
N ASN A 51 -5.60 -18.52 -23.12
CA ASN A 51 -7.04 -18.77 -23.02
C ASN A 51 -7.24 -20.07 -22.22
N GLY A 52 -7.96 -19.99 -21.09
CA GLY A 52 -8.26 -21.11 -20.21
C GLY A 52 -7.50 -21.10 -18.89
N THR A 53 -7.43 -22.26 -18.24
CA THR A 53 -6.87 -22.39 -16.88
C THR A 53 -5.50 -23.04 -16.89
N ILE A 54 -4.52 -22.39 -16.25
CA ILE A 54 -3.18 -22.91 -16.01
C ILE A 54 -3.01 -23.15 -14.52
N ARG A 55 -2.66 -24.38 -14.15
CA ARG A 55 -2.29 -24.78 -12.79
C ARG A 55 -0.77 -24.86 -12.72
N ASN A 56 -0.16 -23.95 -11.99
CA ASN A 56 1.28 -23.85 -11.87
C ASN A 56 1.72 -24.31 -10.47
N HIS A 57 2.54 -25.36 -10.46
CA HIS A 57 3.27 -25.88 -9.31
C HIS A 57 4.80 -25.80 -9.50
N GLY A 58 5.25 -25.26 -10.64
CA GLY A 58 6.66 -25.09 -11.00
C GLY A 58 7.00 -23.61 -11.21
N THR A 59 7.71 -23.32 -12.31
CA THR A 59 8.09 -21.96 -12.69
C THR A 59 7.56 -21.60 -14.06
N LEU A 60 6.91 -20.46 -14.16
CA LEU A 60 6.52 -19.83 -15.43
C LEU A 60 7.24 -18.49 -15.56
N ILE A 61 7.79 -18.21 -16.73
CA ILE A 61 8.52 -16.95 -17.01
C ILE A 61 7.96 -16.34 -18.28
N LEU A 62 7.67 -15.04 -18.29
CA LEU A 62 7.55 -14.25 -19.51
C LEU A 62 8.88 -13.57 -19.78
N LYS A 63 9.48 -13.85 -20.94
CA LYS A 63 10.79 -13.31 -21.32
C LYS A 63 10.78 -11.77 -21.43
N GLY A 64 11.93 -11.16 -21.13
CA GLY A 64 12.12 -9.71 -21.28
C GLY A 64 11.99 -9.23 -22.72
N GLY A 65 11.43 -8.04 -22.93
CA GLY A 65 11.19 -7.46 -24.25
C GLY A 65 10.09 -8.16 -25.07
N ARG A 66 9.33 -9.07 -24.45
CA ARG A 66 8.24 -9.84 -25.07
C ARG A 66 6.92 -9.51 -24.41
N SER A 67 5.80 -9.75 -25.10
CA SER A 67 4.46 -9.49 -24.58
C SER A 67 3.57 -10.73 -24.58
N ALA A 68 2.66 -10.84 -23.61
CA ALA A 68 1.65 -11.90 -23.57
C ALA A 68 0.35 -11.39 -22.95
N THR A 69 -0.77 -12.01 -23.33
CA THR A 69 -2.11 -11.60 -22.85
C THR A 69 -2.84 -12.76 -22.17
N LEU A 70 -3.39 -12.51 -20.98
CA LEU A 70 -4.37 -13.38 -20.32
C LEU A 70 -5.77 -12.86 -20.67
N LYS A 71 -6.58 -13.63 -21.41
CA LYS A 71 -7.92 -13.20 -21.79
C LYS A 71 -8.98 -14.15 -21.24
N GLY A 72 -9.73 -13.73 -20.22
CA GLY A 72 -10.68 -14.60 -19.51
C GLY A 72 -10.02 -15.84 -18.88
N SER A 73 -8.70 -15.80 -18.75
CA SER A 73 -7.89 -16.93 -18.31
C SER A 73 -7.64 -16.90 -16.82
N VAL A 74 -7.38 -18.08 -16.27
CA VAL A 74 -7.07 -18.25 -14.85
C VAL A 74 -5.69 -18.87 -14.70
N ILE A 75 -4.78 -18.18 -14.02
CA ILE A 75 -3.50 -18.77 -13.60
C ILE A 75 -3.56 -18.99 -12.09
N ASN A 76 -3.46 -20.25 -11.68
CA ASN A 76 -3.40 -20.65 -10.27
C ASN A 76 -2.00 -21.11 -9.92
N LEU A 77 -1.35 -20.42 -8.97
CA LEU A 77 -0.04 -20.76 -8.45
C LEU A 77 -0.18 -21.36 -7.06
N THR A 78 0.41 -22.54 -6.85
CA THR A 78 0.49 -23.20 -5.54
C THR A 78 1.89 -23.77 -5.34
N ASN A 79 2.62 -23.28 -4.34
CA ASN A 79 4.06 -23.53 -4.16
C ASN A 79 4.88 -23.29 -5.45
N ALA A 80 4.54 -22.25 -6.21
CA ALA A 80 5.07 -22.00 -7.55
C ALA A 80 5.63 -20.59 -7.71
N ARG A 81 6.30 -20.35 -8.83
CA ARG A 81 6.82 -19.04 -9.21
C ARG A 81 6.26 -18.59 -10.56
N PHE A 82 5.91 -17.33 -10.65
CA PHE A 82 5.62 -16.66 -11.91
C PHE A 82 6.41 -15.36 -12.02
N ILE A 83 7.23 -15.25 -13.05
CA ILE A 83 8.15 -14.13 -13.25
C ILE A 83 7.81 -13.43 -14.56
N ILE A 84 7.40 -12.17 -14.47
CA ILE A 84 7.04 -11.34 -15.63
C ILE A 84 8.20 -10.39 -15.91
N ARG A 85 9.09 -10.76 -16.84
CA ARG A 85 10.19 -9.87 -17.29
C ARG A 85 9.78 -9.02 -18.49
N GLY A 86 8.82 -9.49 -19.28
CA GLY A 86 8.22 -8.77 -20.40
C GLY A 86 6.98 -7.97 -19.99
N GLU A 87 6.07 -7.78 -20.93
CA GLU A 87 4.79 -7.09 -20.76
C GLU A 87 3.64 -8.08 -20.74
N MET A 88 2.92 -8.15 -19.62
CA MET A 88 1.72 -8.97 -19.52
C MET A 88 0.48 -8.11 -19.35
N MET A 89 -0.57 -8.41 -20.11
CA MET A 89 -1.89 -7.82 -19.93
C MET A 89 -2.88 -8.89 -19.52
N ALA A 90 -3.55 -8.72 -18.38
CA ALA A 90 -4.70 -9.51 -17.97
C ALA A 90 -5.98 -8.71 -18.21
N THR A 91 -6.93 -9.30 -18.95
CA THR A 91 -8.12 -8.61 -19.46
C THR A 91 -9.32 -9.54 -19.53
N ARG A 92 -10.53 -8.98 -19.70
CA ARG A 92 -11.80 -9.72 -19.79
C ARG A 92 -11.99 -10.69 -18.64
N ASP A 93 -12.01 -10.18 -17.41
CA ASP A 93 -12.21 -10.96 -16.18
C ASP A 93 -11.12 -12.04 -15.93
N ALA A 94 -9.95 -11.92 -16.57
CA ALA A 94 -8.81 -12.81 -16.29
C ALA A 94 -8.40 -12.74 -14.81
N SER A 95 -7.98 -13.86 -14.24
CA SER A 95 -7.57 -13.94 -12.84
C SER A 95 -6.21 -14.58 -12.66
N VAL A 96 -5.37 -13.95 -11.83
CA VAL A 96 -4.12 -14.54 -11.35
C VAL A 96 -4.29 -14.80 -9.85
N SER A 97 -4.22 -16.06 -9.44
CA SER A 97 -4.34 -16.49 -8.05
C SER A 97 -3.01 -17.04 -7.56
N VAL A 98 -2.41 -16.40 -6.56
CA VAL A 98 -1.13 -16.78 -5.96
C VAL A 98 -1.36 -17.26 -4.54
N LYS A 99 -1.11 -18.55 -4.28
CA LYS A 99 -1.46 -19.21 -3.02
C LYS A 99 -0.28 -19.99 -2.44
N SER A 100 -0.33 -20.23 -1.13
CA SER A 100 0.49 -21.25 -0.45
C SER A 100 1.99 -21.10 -0.74
N GLY A 101 2.60 -20.03 -0.24
CA GLY A 101 4.03 -19.77 -0.40
C GLY A 101 4.49 -19.42 -1.81
N SER A 102 3.58 -19.38 -2.80
CA SER A 102 3.91 -19.00 -4.17
C SER A 102 4.41 -17.57 -4.28
N VAL A 103 5.16 -17.30 -5.35
CA VAL A 103 5.76 -16.00 -5.62
C VAL A 103 5.34 -15.48 -6.99
N LEU A 104 4.82 -14.25 -7.03
CA LEU A 104 4.66 -13.47 -8.26
C LEU A 104 5.69 -12.33 -8.28
N GLU A 105 6.54 -12.30 -9.31
CA GLU A 105 7.55 -11.27 -9.51
C GLU A 105 7.31 -10.51 -10.80
N ILE A 106 7.24 -9.19 -10.73
CA ILE A 106 7.12 -8.29 -11.89
C ILE A 106 8.43 -7.53 -12.03
N HIS A 107 9.17 -7.82 -13.08
CA HIS A 107 10.39 -7.10 -13.48
C HIS A 107 10.14 -6.21 -14.69
N GLY A 108 9.23 -6.60 -15.59
CA GLY A 108 8.75 -5.79 -16.71
C GLY A 108 7.46 -5.05 -16.36
N THR A 109 6.39 -5.30 -17.11
CA THR A 109 5.09 -4.67 -16.91
C THR A 109 3.99 -5.72 -16.71
N LEU A 110 3.12 -5.52 -15.73
CA LEU A 110 1.84 -6.21 -15.64
C LEU A 110 0.70 -5.19 -15.62
N VAL A 111 -0.32 -5.38 -16.45
CA VAL A 111 -1.54 -4.58 -16.47
C VAL A 111 -2.73 -5.48 -16.18
N LEU A 112 -3.52 -5.15 -15.16
CA LEU A 112 -4.87 -5.70 -14.96
C LEU A 112 -5.87 -4.67 -15.46
N ARG A 113 -6.76 -5.07 -16.36
CA ARG A 113 -7.84 -4.22 -16.86
C ARG A 113 -9.10 -5.03 -17.14
N GLU A 114 -10.20 -4.35 -17.44
CA GLU A 114 -11.48 -4.98 -17.83
C GLU A 114 -11.89 -6.05 -16.80
N LYS A 115 -11.98 -5.64 -15.53
CA LYS A 115 -12.37 -6.50 -14.39
C LYS A 115 -11.43 -7.67 -14.08
N ALA A 116 -10.21 -7.68 -14.64
CA ALA A 116 -9.20 -8.66 -14.25
C ALA A 116 -8.85 -8.55 -12.75
N SER A 117 -8.45 -9.67 -12.13
CA SER A 117 -8.17 -9.74 -10.69
C SER A 117 -6.82 -10.39 -10.38
N LEU A 118 -6.17 -9.88 -9.32
CA LEU A 118 -5.06 -10.54 -8.65
C LEU A 118 -5.49 -10.95 -7.25
N ASN A 119 -5.43 -12.24 -6.96
CA ASN A 119 -5.82 -12.80 -5.67
C ASN A 119 -4.59 -13.43 -5.00
N LEU A 120 -4.20 -12.91 -3.85
CA LEU A 120 -3.03 -13.35 -3.08
C LEU A 120 -3.50 -13.95 -1.76
N SER A 121 -3.04 -15.16 -1.43
CA SER A 121 -3.33 -15.80 -0.14
C SER A 121 -2.09 -16.51 0.40
N SER A 122 -1.59 -16.07 1.56
CA SER A 122 -0.39 -16.65 2.20
C SER A 122 0.77 -16.80 1.22
N SER A 123 1.08 -15.73 0.49
CA SER A 123 1.98 -15.72 -0.67
C SER A 123 2.87 -14.48 -0.69
N PHE A 124 3.76 -14.41 -1.68
CA PHE A 124 4.68 -13.30 -1.87
C PHE A 124 4.47 -12.63 -3.22
N PHE A 125 4.43 -11.30 -3.20
CA PHE A 125 4.37 -10.49 -4.39
C PHE A 125 5.51 -9.47 -4.39
N TYR A 126 6.25 -9.40 -5.49
CA TYR A 126 7.34 -8.45 -5.68
C TYR A 126 7.15 -7.68 -6.98
N ASN A 127 7.00 -6.36 -6.90
CA ASN A 127 7.10 -5.49 -8.05
C ASN A 127 8.42 -4.74 -8.05
N LYS A 128 9.22 -4.98 -9.09
CA LYS A 128 10.46 -4.25 -9.40
C LYS A 128 10.32 -3.44 -10.70
N GLY A 129 9.27 -3.69 -11.48
CA GLY A 129 8.98 -3.00 -12.74
C GLY A 129 7.77 -2.09 -12.61
N ARG A 130 6.77 -2.30 -13.48
CA ARG A 130 5.54 -1.50 -13.56
C ARG A 130 4.32 -2.38 -13.36
N PHE A 131 3.44 -2.00 -12.44
CA PHE A 131 2.21 -2.73 -12.20
C PHE A 131 1.01 -1.78 -12.21
N PHE A 132 0.08 -2.00 -13.13
CA PHE A 132 -1.08 -1.16 -13.32
C PHE A 132 -2.36 -1.96 -13.09
N VAL A 133 -3.31 -1.38 -12.37
CA VAL A 133 -4.65 -1.96 -12.17
C VAL A 133 -5.67 -0.91 -12.56
N GLN A 134 -6.50 -1.23 -13.53
CA GLN A 134 -7.34 -0.26 -14.21
C GLN A 134 -8.75 -0.82 -14.47
N ASN A 135 -9.72 0.05 -14.76
CA ASN A 135 -11.01 -0.34 -15.35
C ASN A 135 -11.73 -1.44 -14.56
N GLN A 136 -12.04 -1.15 -13.30
CA GLN A 136 -12.76 -2.02 -12.36
C GLN A 136 -12.02 -3.32 -12.02
N SER A 137 -10.73 -3.42 -12.36
CA SER A 137 -9.87 -4.49 -11.87
C SER A 137 -9.60 -4.37 -10.37
N SER A 138 -9.22 -5.49 -9.76
CA SER A 138 -9.04 -5.56 -8.32
C SER A 138 -7.83 -6.37 -7.88
N ILE A 139 -7.38 -6.06 -6.66
CA ILE A 139 -6.44 -6.89 -5.92
C ILE A 139 -7.09 -7.28 -4.60
N ASN A 140 -7.11 -8.59 -4.32
CA ASN A 140 -7.50 -9.11 -3.02
C ASN A 140 -6.31 -9.84 -2.41
N SER A 141 -5.87 -9.39 -1.25
CA SER A 141 -4.71 -9.92 -0.55
C SER A 141 -5.13 -10.40 0.84
N MET A 142 -4.77 -11.63 1.18
CA MET A 142 -5.02 -12.25 2.49
C MET A 142 -3.74 -12.89 3.01
N ASP A 143 -3.24 -12.43 4.16
CA ASP A 143 -2.01 -12.97 4.78
C ASP A 143 -0.79 -12.99 3.84
N ALA A 144 -0.74 -12.10 2.85
CA ALA A 144 0.34 -12.04 1.87
C ALA A 144 1.36 -10.95 2.22
N SER A 145 2.59 -11.14 1.74
CA SER A 145 3.65 -10.14 1.80
C SER A 145 3.83 -9.51 0.42
N PHE A 146 3.69 -8.18 0.37
CA PHE A 146 3.67 -7.42 -0.86
C PHE A 146 4.77 -6.36 -0.79
N VAL A 147 5.69 -6.39 -1.75
CA VAL A 147 6.81 -5.45 -1.80
C VAL A 147 6.79 -4.73 -3.14
N ASN A 148 6.67 -3.40 -3.08
CA ASN A 148 6.83 -2.54 -4.23
C ASN A 148 8.18 -1.85 -4.19
N SER A 149 9.03 -2.06 -5.18
CA SER A 149 10.25 -1.27 -5.41
C SER A 149 10.24 -0.56 -6.77
N GLY A 150 9.22 -0.81 -7.59
CA GLY A 150 9.01 -0.19 -8.90
C GLY A 150 7.92 0.87 -8.88
N THR A 151 7.14 0.94 -9.96
CA THR A 151 5.98 1.83 -10.07
C THR A 151 4.68 1.04 -10.01
N MET A 152 3.73 1.53 -9.23
CA MET A 152 2.36 1.05 -9.20
C MET A 152 1.39 2.21 -9.40
N ALA A 153 0.41 2.02 -10.27
CA ALA A 153 -0.71 2.94 -10.36
C ALA A 153 -2.05 2.21 -10.44
N PHE A 154 -3.01 2.75 -9.72
CA PHE A 154 -4.35 2.22 -9.53
C PHE A 154 -5.35 3.23 -10.09
N GLU A 155 -6.09 2.85 -11.12
CA GLU A 155 -7.07 3.73 -11.78
C GLU A 155 -8.46 3.09 -11.83
N ASN A 156 -9.46 3.70 -11.19
CA ASN A 156 -10.82 3.14 -11.17
C ASN A 156 -10.80 1.66 -10.71
N SER A 157 -10.15 1.39 -9.59
CA SER A 157 -9.85 0.04 -9.10
C SER A 157 -10.01 -0.07 -7.59
N ARG A 158 -10.17 -1.31 -7.09
CA ARG A 158 -10.25 -1.59 -5.65
C ARG A 158 -9.16 -2.55 -5.20
N ILE A 159 -8.53 -2.22 -4.09
CA ILE A 159 -7.45 -2.99 -3.48
C ILE A 159 -7.86 -3.30 -2.04
N THR A 160 -7.86 -4.57 -1.67
CA THR A 160 -8.17 -5.01 -0.30
C THR A 160 -7.00 -5.83 0.24
N PHE A 161 -6.45 -5.41 1.37
CA PHE A 161 -5.40 -6.10 2.10
C PHE A 161 -5.91 -6.51 3.48
N LYS A 162 -6.20 -7.79 3.63
CA LYS A 162 -6.66 -8.42 4.87
C LYS A 162 -5.52 -9.18 5.53
N ASN A 163 -5.12 -8.76 6.72
CA ASN A 163 -3.89 -9.24 7.35
C ASN A 163 -2.67 -9.09 6.40
N GLY A 164 -1.48 -9.49 6.86
CA GLY A 164 -0.27 -9.43 6.04
C GLY A 164 0.36 -8.04 5.97
N SER A 165 1.24 -7.82 4.99
CA SER A 165 2.03 -6.59 4.91
C SER A 165 2.29 -6.07 3.50
N PHE A 166 2.22 -4.75 3.36
CA PHE A 166 2.65 -3.99 2.20
C PHE A 166 3.86 -3.12 2.57
N ASP A 167 4.99 -3.32 1.89
CA ASP A 167 6.18 -2.48 1.97
C ASP A 167 6.38 -1.73 0.63
N ASN A 168 6.17 -0.41 0.65
CA ASN A 168 6.34 0.45 -0.51
C ASN A 168 7.69 1.17 -0.46
N LYS A 169 8.63 0.81 -1.34
CA LYS A 169 9.92 1.48 -1.56
C LYS A 169 9.96 2.28 -2.86
N GLY A 170 8.97 2.08 -3.72
CA GLY A 170 8.89 2.67 -5.06
C GLY A 170 7.93 3.85 -5.13
N THR A 171 7.17 3.93 -6.23
CA THR A 171 6.09 4.91 -6.41
C THR A 171 4.73 4.21 -6.39
N LEU A 172 3.78 4.82 -5.69
CA LEU A 172 2.41 4.36 -5.56
C LEU A 172 1.44 5.51 -5.82
N ASP A 173 0.65 5.39 -6.88
CA ASP A 173 -0.31 6.41 -7.32
C ASP A 173 -1.74 5.85 -7.34
N PHE A 174 -2.67 6.54 -6.67
CA PHE A 174 -4.10 6.21 -6.72
C PHE A 174 -4.87 7.29 -7.46
N LYS A 175 -5.65 6.87 -8.45
CA LYS A 175 -6.52 7.71 -9.26
C LYS A 175 -7.93 7.15 -9.32
N GLN A 176 -8.91 7.78 -8.68
CA GLN A 176 -10.25 7.18 -8.53
C GLN A 176 -10.21 5.74 -7.99
N ALA A 177 -9.32 5.46 -7.02
CA ALA A 177 -9.10 4.10 -6.52
C ALA A 177 -9.25 4.04 -4.99
N THR A 178 -9.67 2.88 -4.50
CA THR A 178 -9.82 2.63 -3.06
C THR A 178 -8.85 1.56 -2.60
N PHE A 179 -8.14 1.85 -1.51
CA PHE A 179 -7.27 0.90 -0.79
C PHE A 179 -7.82 0.66 0.61
N ASP A 180 -8.25 -0.57 0.87
CA ASP A 180 -8.72 -1.04 2.17
C ASP A 180 -7.60 -1.86 2.85
N LEU A 181 -7.07 -1.37 3.97
CA LEU A 181 -6.14 -2.07 4.86
C LEU A 181 -6.90 -2.54 6.10
N ILE A 182 -7.11 -3.85 6.21
CA ILE A 182 -8.12 -4.42 7.08
C ILE A 182 -7.55 -5.58 7.90
N SER A 183 -8.19 -5.87 9.04
CA SER A 183 -7.83 -6.95 9.96
C SER A 183 -6.32 -6.99 10.24
N HIS A 184 -5.78 -6.06 11.02
CA HIS A 184 -4.34 -6.05 11.39
C HIS A 184 -3.37 -5.97 10.19
N GLY A 185 -3.82 -5.44 9.05
CA GLY A 185 -2.94 -5.20 7.92
C GLY A 185 -1.84 -4.19 8.29
N ARG A 186 -0.63 -4.38 7.75
CA ARG A 186 0.50 -3.46 7.96
C ARG A 186 0.95 -2.84 6.66
N TYR A 187 0.90 -1.52 6.56
CA TYR A 187 1.46 -0.76 5.46
C TYR A 187 2.66 0.06 5.93
N VAL A 188 3.78 -0.06 5.22
CA VAL A 188 4.98 0.75 5.47
C VAL A 188 5.39 1.46 4.18
N ASN A 189 5.45 2.79 4.24
CA ASN A 189 5.93 3.64 3.16
C ASN A 189 7.38 4.05 3.38
N HIS A 190 8.24 3.70 2.43
CA HIS A 190 9.59 4.22 2.23
C HIS A 190 9.74 4.95 0.88
N GLY A 191 8.68 4.97 0.07
CA GLY A 191 8.65 5.52 -1.29
C GLY A 191 7.77 6.76 -1.43
N LYS A 192 7.34 7.05 -2.66
CA LYS A 192 6.30 8.05 -2.94
C LYS A 192 4.93 7.41 -2.80
N PHE A 193 4.01 8.11 -2.13
CA PHE A 193 2.62 7.67 -2.01
C PHE A 193 1.67 8.84 -2.25
N ASN A 194 0.94 8.78 -3.37
CA ASN A 194 0.02 9.82 -3.80
C ASN A 194 -1.42 9.28 -3.83
N ILE A 195 -2.34 10.02 -3.22
CA ILE A 195 -3.78 9.74 -3.22
C ILE A 195 -4.49 10.91 -3.91
N ASP A 196 -5.09 10.68 -5.09
CA ASP A 196 -5.82 11.73 -5.81
C ASP A 196 -7.15 12.11 -5.12
N THR A 197 -7.76 13.20 -5.59
CA THR A 197 -9.00 13.78 -5.07
C THR A 197 -10.21 12.85 -5.05
N LYS A 198 -10.20 11.78 -5.84
CA LYS A 198 -11.31 10.80 -5.92
C LYS A 198 -10.90 9.44 -5.37
N SER A 199 -9.75 9.35 -4.73
CA SER A 199 -9.20 8.13 -4.17
C SER A 199 -9.35 8.11 -2.66
N SER A 200 -9.37 6.90 -2.11
CA SER A 200 -9.45 6.69 -0.68
C SER A 200 -8.44 5.65 -0.20
N PHE A 201 -7.85 5.90 0.95
CA PHE A 201 -7.13 4.91 1.74
C PHE A 201 -7.83 4.74 3.08
N ILE A 202 -8.15 3.51 3.45
CA ILE A 202 -8.89 3.21 4.67
C ILE A 202 -8.09 2.17 5.45
N ALA A 203 -7.69 2.49 6.68
CA ALA A 203 -7.14 1.54 7.63
C ALA A 203 -8.16 1.31 8.75
N HIS A 204 -8.53 0.05 8.98
CA HIS A 204 -9.45 -0.34 10.06
C HIS A 204 -9.08 -1.68 10.68
N ASP A 205 -9.80 -2.08 11.74
CA ASP A 205 -9.59 -3.32 12.50
C ASP A 205 -8.14 -3.48 12.99
N ARG A 206 -7.63 -2.51 13.76
CA ARG A 206 -6.26 -2.50 14.29
C ARG A 206 -5.14 -2.57 13.24
N SER A 207 -5.42 -2.14 12.01
CA SER A 207 -4.40 -2.03 10.97
C SER A 207 -3.42 -0.89 11.26
N SER A 208 -2.22 -0.93 10.67
CA SER A 208 -1.18 0.07 10.89
C SER A 208 -0.62 0.63 9.59
N PHE A 209 -0.47 1.95 9.55
CA PHE A 209 0.23 2.68 8.50
C PHE A 209 1.42 3.41 9.10
N LYS A 210 2.60 3.21 8.52
CA LYS A 210 3.81 3.95 8.88
C LYS A 210 4.42 4.59 7.65
N SER A 211 4.79 5.87 7.74
CA SER A 211 5.48 6.56 6.66
C SER A 211 6.85 7.08 7.06
N TYR A 212 7.83 6.79 6.22
CA TYR A 212 9.22 7.26 6.30
C TYR A 212 9.60 8.12 5.09
N ARG A 213 8.67 8.36 4.16
CA ARG A 213 8.89 9.22 2.98
C ARG A 213 7.58 9.88 2.54
N GLN A 214 7.67 10.86 1.64
CA GLN A 214 6.58 11.77 1.30
C GLN A 214 5.25 11.06 1.01
N VAL A 215 4.19 11.58 1.63
CA VAL A 215 2.79 11.27 1.30
C VAL A 215 2.11 12.55 0.81
N LEU A 216 1.46 12.47 -0.35
CA LEU A 216 0.65 13.55 -0.90
C LEU A 216 -0.82 13.14 -0.90
N LEU A 217 -1.60 13.73 0.01
CA LEU A 217 -3.01 13.45 0.18
C LEU A 217 -3.86 14.54 -0.47
N ASN A 218 -4.45 14.24 -1.62
CA ASN A 218 -5.47 15.08 -2.26
C ASN A 218 -6.89 14.52 -2.09
N GLY A 219 -7.02 13.23 -1.77
CA GLY A 219 -8.30 12.55 -1.53
C GLY A 219 -8.57 12.29 -0.05
N LEU A 220 -9.12 11.11 0.24
CA LEU A 220 -9.49 10.74 1.61
C LEU A 220 -8.51 9.71 2.18
N MET A 221 -8.06 9.93 3.42
CA MET A 221 -7.38 8.92 4.21
C MET A 221 -8.08 8.77 5.56
N THR A 222 -8.47 7.56 5.92
CA THR A 222 -9.25 7.28 7.12
C THR A 222 -8.57 6.22 7.98
N PHE A 223 -8.49 6.49 9.27
CA PHE A 223 -8.04 5.57 10.32
C PHE A 223 -9.19 5.31 11.29
N ASP A 224 -9.63 4.06 11.38
CA ASP A 224 -10.78 3.61 12.17
C ASP A 224 -10.44 2.37 13.04
N ASP A 225 -11.32 2.01 13.98
CA ASP A 225 -11.26 0.88 14.93
C ASP A 225 -9.84 0.54 15.39
N ARG A 226 -9.29 1.45 16.21
CA ARG A 226 -7.95 1.28 16.84
C ARG A 226 -6.82 1.06 15.86
N SER A 227 -6.98 1.49 14.60
CA SER A 227 -5.87 1.56 13.66
C SER A 227 -4.83 2.59 14.11
N VAL A 228 -3.62 2.44 13.59
CA VAL A 228 -2.45 3.23 13.99
C VAL A 228 -1.86 3.93 12.79
N PHE A 229 -1.66 5.24 12.92
CA PHE A 229 -0.92 6.06 11.99
C PHE A 229 0.38 6.54 12.62
N GLU A 230 1.49 6.39 11.90
CA GLU A 230 2.78 6.95 12.29
C GLU A 230 3.42 7.68 11.10
N ASN A 231 3.59 8.99 11.23
CA ASN A 231 4.35 9.80 10.27
C ASN A 231 5.75 10.09 10.80
N SER A 232 6.77 9.71 10.05
CA SER A 232 8.18 10.07 10.25
C SER A 232 8.76 10.79 9.02
N SER A 233 7.91 11.46 8.25
CA SER A 233 8.25 12.06 6.95
C SER A 233 7.50 13.38 6.72
N LEU A 234 7.57 13.92 5.50
CA LEU A 234 6.67 14.99 5.07
C LEU A 234 5.32 14.40 4.66
N PHE A 235 4.25 14.88 5.28
CA PHE A 235 2.88 14.47 4.97
C PHE A 235 2.04 15.70 4.62
N ASP A 236 1.68 15.81 3.35
CA ASP A 236 0.97 16.96 2.80
C ASP A 236 -0.52 16.63 2.65
N ILE A 237 -1.37 17.26 3.48
CA ILE A 237 -2.83 17.25 3.31
C ILE A 237 -3.19 18.46 2.45
N ASN A 238 -3.27 18.26 1.13
CA ASN A 238 -3.56 19.35 0.20
C ASN A 238 -4.99 19.88 0.37
N ARG A 239 -5.31 21.01 -0.28
CA ARG A 239 -6.62 21.69 -0.21
C ARG A 239 -7.86 20.79 -0.32
N HIS A 240 -7.79 19.72 -1.12
CA HIS A 240 -8.88 18.76 -1.31
C HIS A 240 -8.74 17.51 -0.45
N GLY A 241 -7.58 17.33 0.16
CA GLY A 241 -7.24 16.23 1.03
C GLY A 241 -8.00 16.27 2.34
N THR A 242 -8.39 15.10 2.83
CA THR A 242 -9.00 14.93 4.15
C THR A 242 -8.36 13.73 4.83
N LEU A 243 -7.80 13.95 6.03
CA LEU A 243 -7.30 12.90 6.91
C LEU A 243 -8.24 12.79 8.12
N ILE A 244 -8.79 11.61 8.38
CA ILE A 244 -9.76 11.37 9.44
C ILE A 244 -9.26 10.28 10.38
N PHE A 245 -9.38 10.54 11.68
CA PHE A 245 -9.22 9.56 12.75
C PHE A 245 -10.56 9.40 13.48
N LEU A 246 -11.03 8.16 13.62
CA LEU A 246 -12.25 7.84 14.36
C LEU A 246 -12.13 6.55 15.19
N ASN A 247 -13.10 6.33 16.09
CA ASN A 247 -13.27 5.13 16.92
C ASN A 247 -11.97 4.61 17.55
N HIS A 248 -11.33 5.46 18.36
CA HIS A 248 -10.10 5.13 19.09
C HIS A 248 -8.90 4.77 18.20
N ALA A 249 -8.91 5.16 16.92
CA ALA A 249 -7.67 5.20 16.15
C ALA A 249 -6.65 6.13 16.83
N SER A 250 -5.37 5.87 16.58
CA SER A 250 -4.27 6.63 17.17
C SER A 250 -3.35 7.19 16.10
N GLY A 251 -2.95 8.45 16.27
CA GLY A 251 -2.03 9.14 15.37
C GLY A 251 -0.78 9.62 16.08
N LEU A 252 0.38 9.40 15.47
CA LEU A 252 1.64 9.95 15.92
C LEU A 252 2.37 10.64 14.77
N ASN A 253 2.54 11.95 14.89
CA ASN A 253 3.44 12.71 14.03
C ASN A 253 4.81 12.88 14.68
N LYS A 254 5.88 12.45 14.01
CA LYS A 254 7.28 12.63 14.44
C LYS A 254 8.05 13.63 13.59
N ASN A 255 7.50 14.05 12.45
CA ASN A 255 8.16 14.97 11.54
C ASN A 255 7.14 16.03 11.04
N ASP A 256 6.96 16.24 9.74
CA ASP A 256 6.17 17.35 9.23
C ASP A 256 4.78 16.88 8.76
N ILE A 257 3.74 17.57 9.23
CA ILE A 257 2.40 17.53 8.66
C ILE A 257 2.01 18.94 8.24
N ASP A 258 1.75 19.13 6.95
CA ASP A 258 1.21 20.37 6.39
C ASP A 258 -0.28 20.16 6.08
N VAL A 259 -1.14 21.05 6.60
CA VAL A 259 -2.59 20.96 6.47
C VAL A 259 -3.14 22.14 5.69
N GLU A 260 -3.39 21.95 4.40
CA GLU A 260 -4.14 22.87 3.53
C GLU A 260 -5.60 22.42 3.33
N GLY A 261 -5.88 21.14 3.53
CA GLY A 261 -7.21 20.54 3.52
C GLY A 261 -7.77 20.38 4.94
N ASN A 262 -8.30 19.19 5.25
CA ASN A 262 -8.90 18.91 6.55
C ASN A 262 -8.18 17.78 7.30
N LEU A 263 -7.92 18.01 8.59
CA LEU A 263 -7.51 17.00 9.56
C LEU A 263 -8.58 16.90 10.64
N SER A 264 -9.32 15.79 10.69
CA SER A 264 -10.39 15.57 11.66
C SER A 264 -10.04 14.46 12.65
N LEU A 265 -10.16 14.76 13.93
CA LEU A 265 -9.97 13.85 15.05
C LEU A 265 -11.31 13.66 15.76
N ILE A 266 -11.83 12.44 15.82
CA ILE A 266 -13.17 12.15 16.33
C ILE A 266 -13.09 11.00 17.34
N SER A 267 -13.18 11.30 18.64
CA SER A 267 -13.00 10.28 19.70
C SER A 267 -11.68 9.50 19.57
N THR A 268 -10.58 10.22 19.31
CA THR A 268 -9.26 9.66 19.05
C THR A 268 -8.15 10.43 19.73
N ASP A 269 -7.02 9.76 19.95
CA ASP A 269 -5.79 10.36 20.45
C ASP A 269 -4.81 10.63 19.31
N PHE A 270 -4.30 11.85 19.24
CA PHE A 270 -3.27 12.27 18.31
C PHE A 270 -2.12 12.95 19.05
N VAL A 271 -0.89 12.53 18.78
CA VAL A 271 0.31 13.14 19.37
C VAL A 271 1.16 13.75 18.29
N ASN A 272 1.39 15.06 18.38
CA ASN A 272 2.36 15.77 17.55
C ASN A 272 3.69 15.94 18.29
N LYS A 273 4.72 15.21 17.87
CA LYS A 273 6.11 15.39 18.33
C LYS A 273 6.99 16.17 17.35
N GLY A 274 6.57 16.28 16.09
CA GLY A 274 7.30 17.02 15.06
C GLY A 274 6.70 18.40 14.81
N ASN A 275 6.68 18.83 13.56
CA ASN A 275 6.03 20.07 13.13
C ASN A 275 4.64 19.77 12.57
N MET A 276 3.68 20.58 12.99
CA MET A 276 2.34 20.63 12.39
C MET A 276 2.07 22.06 11.95
N HIS A 277 1.76 22.25 10.67
CA HIS A 277 1.42 23.56 10.12
C HIS A 277 0.01 23.52 9.56
N ILE A 278 -0.91 24.17 10.25
CA ILE A 278 -2.27 24.40 9.74
C ILE A 278 -2.21 25.64 8.85
N LYS A 279 -2.08 25.45 7.54
CA LYS A 279 -1.93 26.52 6.56
C LYS A 279 -3.23 27.28 6.34
N LYS A 280 -3.13 28.48 5.74
CA LYS A 280 -4.30 29.28 5.35
C LYS A 280 -5.29 28.47 4.50
N GLY A 281 -6.53 28.39 4.96
CA GLY A 281 -7.61 27.61 4.31
C GLY A 281 -7.70 26.16 4.77
N GLY A 282 -6.66 25.64 5.44
CA GLY A 282 -6.69 24.34 6.10
C GLY A 282 -7.38 24.37 7.45
N ARG A 283 -7.78 23.19 7.92
CA ARG A 283 -8.57 23.03 9.15
C ARG A 283 -8.08 21.84 9.97
N LEU A 284 -8.00 22.03 11.28
CA LEU A 284 -7.89 20.98 12.28
C LEU A 284 -9.19 20.95 13.09
N GLU A 285 -9.88 19.81 13.08
CA GLU A 285 -11.17 19.63 13.77
C GLU A 285 -11.05 18.56 14.85
N LEU A 286 -11.41 18.89 16.09
CA LEU A 286 -11.44 17.98 17.23
C LEU A 286 -12.87 17.84 17.71
N GLN A 287 -13.36 16.60 17.72
CA GLN A 287 -14.76 16.28 18.03
C GLN A 287 -14.86 15.06 18.94
N ASN A 288 -15.97 15.01 19.70
CA ASN A 288 -16.38 13.86 20.49
C ASN A 288 -15.29 13.34 21.43
N ALA A 289 -14.74 14.23 22.26
CA ALA A 289 -13.66 13.90 23.20
C ALA A 289 -12.36 13.44 22.51
N ALA A 290 -12.05 14.02 21.36
CA ALA A 290 -10.73 13.87 20.76
C ALA A 290 -9.67 14.60 21.58
N VAL A 291 -8.46 14.04 21.62
CA VAL A 291 -7.30 14.65 22.27
C VAL A 291 -6.19 14.83 21.25
N CYS A 292 -5.70 16.06 21.10
CA CYS A 292 -4.49 16.36 20.36
C CYS A 292 -3.43 16.88 21.33
N GLU A 293 -2.39 16.08 21.59
CA GLU A 293 -1.24 16.52 22.38
C GLU A 293 -0.15 17.07 21.46
N ASN A 294 0.08 18.38 21.52
CA ASN A 294 1.23 19.01 20.89
C ASN A 294 2.43 19.01 21.83
N MET A 295 3.45 18.23 21.48
CA MET A 295 4.77 18.20 22.13
C MET A 295 5.87 18.81 21.26
N GLY A 296 5.62 18.99 19.96
CA GLY A 296 6.54 19.61 19.00
C GLY A 296 6.13 21.05 18.66
N THR A 297 6.32 21.44 17.40
CA THR A 297 5.93 22.78 16.91
C THR A 297 4.54 22.72 16.29
N MET A 298 3.70 23.70 16.60
CA MET A 298 2.42 23.93 15.93
C MET A 298 2.36 25.37 15.41
N ARG A 299 2.18 25.53 14.11
CA ARG A 299 1.94 26.82 13.46
C ARG A 299 0.51 26.87 12.94
N GLU A 300 -0.20 27.94 13.26
CA GLU A 300 -1.57 28.16 12.85
C GLU A 300 -1.68 29.40 11.95
N GLU A 301 -2.12 29.18 10.72
CA GLU A 301 -2.58 30.20 9.76
C GLU A 301 -4.00 29.91 9.24
N GLY A 302 -4.47 28.67 9.42
CA GLY A 302 -5.82 28.21 9.12
C GLY A 302 -6.74 28.22 10.34
N ALA A 303 -7.70 27.30 10.40
CA ALA A 303 -8.67 27.22 11.49
C ALA A 303 -8.46 26.00 12.38
N ILE A 304 -8.55 26.18 13.69
CA ILE A 304 -8.69 25.11 14.67
C ILE A 304 -10.11 25.15 15.24
N ILE A 305 -10.82 24.03 15.17
CA ILE A 305 -12.19 23.88 15.65
C ILE A 305 -12.19 22.80 16.73
N ASN A 306 -12.51 23.19 17.96
CA ASN A 306 -12.52 22.29 19.11
C ASN A 306 -13.91 22.31 19.76
N ASP A 307 -14.57 21.15 19.87
CA ASP A 307 -15.83 21.07 20.62
C ASP A 307 -15.59 21.15 22.14
N SER A 308 -16.68 21.27 22.92
CA SER A 308 -16.59 21.44 24.38
C SER A 308 -16.08 20.21 25.13
N LYS A 309 -15.98 19.05 24.46
CA LYS A 309 -15.54 17.78 25.06
C LYS A 309 -14.11 17.41 24.67
N SER A 310 -13.58 18.05 23.64
CA SER A 310 -12.28 17.74 23.05
C SER A 310 -11.20 18.67 23.58
N SER A 311 -9.95 18.22 23.50
CA SER A 311 -8.81 18.91 24.13
C SER A 311 -7.63 19.01 23.18
N LEU A 312 -7.22 20.24 22.90
CA LEU A 312 -5.91 20.55 22.34
C LEU A 312 -4.97 20.92 23.49
N VAL A 313 -4.03 20.03 23.80
CA VAL A 313 -3.07 20.22 24.88
C VAL A 313 -1.73 20.61 24.27
N ASN A 314 -1.36 21.89 24.39
CA ASN A 314 -0.05 22.36 23.95
C ASN A 314 0.97 22.31 25.10
N LYS A 315 1.89 21.34 25.04
CA LYS A 315 2.99 21.17 26.01
C LYS A 315 4.26 21.94 25.63
N ASN A 316 4.32 22.49 24.42
CA ASN A 316 5.46 23.26 23.91
C ASN A 316 5.03 24.69 23.54
N ILE A 317 4.73 25.48 24.56
CA ILE A 317 4.35 26.89 24.41
C ILE A 317 5.62 27.70 24.12
N ILE A 318 5.82 28.07 22.85
CA ILE A 318 6.84 29.06 22.47
C ILE A 318 6.18 30.43 22.57
N TYR A 319 6.54 31.20 23.59
CA TYR A 319 6.04 32.56 23.79
C TYR A 319 6.77 33.53 22.85
N ASP A 320 6.14 33.92 21.73
CA ASP A 320 6.67 34.99 20.89
C ASP A 320 6.27 36.36 21.47
N ALA A 321 7.19 36.97 22.21
CA ALA A 321 7.00 38.27 22.85
C ALA A 321 6.78 39.43 21.86
N LYS A 322 6.92 39.25 20.54
CA LYS A 322 6.83 40.33 19.55
C LYS A 322 5.46 40.54 18.91
N ASN A 323 4.49 39.65 19.14
CA ASN A 323 3.16 39.72 18.51
C ASN A 323 1.99 39.81 19.52
N GLN A 324 2.10 40.68 20.52
CA GLN A 324 0.91 41.11 21.26
C GLN A 324 0.00 42.00 20.39
N ARG A 325 -0.88 41.37 19.59
CA ARG A 325 -2.15 42.00 19.21
C ARG A 325 -3.30 41.31 19.93
N ARG A 326 -3.56 41.84 21.13
CA ARG A 326 -4.84 41.92 21.85
C ARG A 326 -5.86 40.82 21.54
N TYR A 327 -5.90 39.79 22.38
CA TYR A 327 -7.17 39.29 22.87
C TYR A 327 -7.40 39.91 24.24
N LYS A 328 -8.31 40.89 24.29
CA LYS A 328 -8.93 41.38 25.52
C LYS A 328 -10.33 40.76 25.57
N GLU A 329 -10.58 40.11 26.71
CA GLU A 329 -11.86 39.64 27.28
C GLU A 329 -12.58 38.51 26.54
#